data_AF-A0AAV3PQ27-F1
#
_entry.id   AF-A0AAV3PQ27-F1
#
_cell.length_a   1.000
_cell.length_b   1.000
_cell.length_c   1.000
_cell.angle_alpha   90.00
_cell.angle_beta   90.00
_cell.angle_gamma   90.00
#
_symmetry.space_group_name_H-M   'P 1'
#
loop_
_entity.id
_entity.type
_entity.pdbx_description
1 polymer ?
#
loop_
_entity_poly.entity_id
_entity_poly.type
_entity_poly.pdbx_seq_one_letter_code
_entity_poly.pdbx_strand_id
1 'polypeptide(L)'
;MKRNGDFKGVVLGEGSTGKAVDPCLKNIWSSRVPPRVKIFIWKCVSNILPTKDRLRRRVVLLDSNCVLCQNANEDLLHLFLDCPFSCSLWFSTPLNMCTTRYPWTSFKEWWTHVTTQFKAMGCEENFDKMACLL
;
A
#
# COMPACT_ATOMS: atom_id res chain seq x y z
N MET A 1 1.89 16.31 -31.48
CA MET A 1 2.00 14.86 -31.74
C MET A 1 1.45 14.10 -30.51
N LYS A 2 0.19 13.66 -30.57
CA LYS A 2 -0.46 12.91 -29.49
C LYS A 2 0.04 11.46 -29.54
N ARG A 3 0.62 10.93 -28.46
CA ARG A 3 0.79 9.47 -28.29
C ARG A 3 -0.17 9.02 -27.20
N ASN A 4 -1.35 8.61 -27.67
CA ASN A 4 -2.27 7.76 -26.93
C ASN A 4 -1.59 6.41 -26.75
N GLY A 5 -1.17 6.10 -25.52
CA GLY A 5 -0.69 4.78 -25.12
C GLY A 5 -1.81 4.07 -24.38
N ASP A 6 -2.68 3.41 -25.15
CA ASP A 6 -3.78 2.57 -24.70
C ASP A 6 -3.20 1.35 -23.94
N PHE A 7 -3.18 1.42 -22.61
CA PHE A 7 -2.70 0.34 -21.75
C PHE A 7 -3.84 -0.68 -21.59
N LYS A 8 -4.03 -1.52 -22.62
CA LYS A 8 -4.94 -2.66 -22.56
C LYS A 8 -4.49 -3.58 -21.42
N GLY A 9 -5.41 -3.79 -20.48
CA GLY A 9 -5.23 -4.61 -19.29
C GLY A 9 -4.78 -6.03 -19.63
N VAL A 10 -3.86 -6.53 -18.81
CA VAL A 10 -3.53 -7.95 -18.73
C VAL A 10 -4.77 -8.67 -18.21
N VAL A 11 -5.43 -9.40 -19.11
CA VAL A 11 -6.53 -10.33 -18.81
C VAL A 11 -5.92 -11.58 -18.20
N LEU A 12 -6.18 -11.83 -16.91
CA LEU A 12 -6.05 -13.15 -16.31
C LEU A 12 -7.46 -13.75 -16.22
N GLY A 13 -7.57 -14.97 -16.73
CA GLY A 13 -8.80 -15.56 -17.25
C GLY A 13 -9.88 -15.97 -16.25
N GLU A 14 -11.07 -16.03 -16.85
CA GLU A 14 -12.21 -16.94 -16.67
C GLU A 14 -13.05 -16.91 -15.38
N GLY A 15 -14.28 -16.40 -15.57
CA GLY A 15 -15.50 -17.00 -15.03
C GLY A 15 -15.97 -16.53 -13.65
N SER A 16 -16.92 -15.58 -13.63
CA SER A 16 -18.15 -15.55 -12.81
C SER A 16 -18.54 -14.13 -12.36
N THR A 17 -19.78 -13.77 -12.66
CA THR A 17 -20.66 -12.72 -12.10
C THR A 17 -20.03 -11.37 -11.77
N GLY A 18 -20.54 -10.29 -12.39
CA GLY A 18 -20.06 -8.91 -12.21
C GLY A 18 -19.82 -8.53 -10.74
N LYS A 19 -18.58 -8.73 -10.28
CA LYS A 19 -18.16 -8.33 -8.94
C LYS A 19 -18.15 -6.83 -8.92
N ALA A 20 -18.89 -6.24 -7.98
CA ALA A 20 -18.72 -4.84 -7.62
C ALA A 20 -17.23 -4.57 -7.45
N VAL A 21 -16.68 -3.66 -8.25
CA VAL A 21 -15.27 -3.28 -8.18
C VAL A 21 -15.01 -2.79 -6.76
N ASP A 22 -14.02 -3.38 -6.08
CA ASP A 22 -13.64 -2.99 -4.73
C ASP A 22 -13.45 -1.45 -4.67
N PRO A 23 -14.20 -0.74 -3.82
CA PRO A 23 -14.13 0.72 -3.74
C PRO A 23 -12.71 1.24 -3.48
N CYS A 24 -11.88 0.48 -2.75
CA CYS A 24 -10.48 0.79 -2.51
C CYS A 24 -9.69 0.82 -3.83
N LEU A 25 -9.91 -0.15 -4.71
CA LEU A 25 -9.27 -0.21 -6.02
C LEU A 25 -9.69 0.94 -6.91
N LYS A 26 -10.99 1.27 -6.94
CA LYS A 26 -11.49 2.42 -7.70
C LYS A 26 -10.78 3.71 -7.29
N ASN A 27 -10.59 3.91 -5.98
CA ASN A 27 -9.88 5.08 -5.44
C ASN A 27 -8.40 5.13 -5.83
N ILE A 28 -7.70 3.98 -5.81
CA ILE A 28 -6.29 3.91 -6.22
C ILE A 28 -6.14 4.33 -7.69
N TRP A 29 -6.99 3.79 -8.56
CA TRP A 29 -6.89 4.08 -10.00
C TRP A 29 -7.32 5.49 -10.37
N SER A 30 -8.24 6.10 -9.62
CA SER A 30 -8.66 7.50 -9.82
C SER A 30 -7.68 8.56 -9.28
N SER A 31 -6.69 8.17 -8.47
CA SER A 31 -5.70 9.10 -7.90
C SER A 31 -4.78 9.72 -8.97
N ARG A 32 -4.10 10.84 -8.64
CA ARG A 32 -3.19 11.52 -9.58
C ARG A 32 -1.73 11.05 -9.47
N VAL A 33 -1.48 10.07 -8.60
CA VAL A 33 -0.14 9.51 -8.39
C VAL A 33 0.41 8.80 -9.63
N PRO A 34 1.75 8.71 -9.78
CA PRO A 34 2.36 8.00 -10.89
C PRO A 34 1.90 6.53 -11.00
N PRO A 35 1.80 5.94 -12.21
CA PRO A 35 1.35 4.56 -12.38
C PRO A 35 2.14 3.52 -11.58
N ARG A 36 3.44 3.74 -11.38
CA ARG A 36 4.30 2.86 -10.56
C ARG A 36 3.82 2.78 -9.11
N VAL A 37 3.45 3.93 -8.53
CA VAL A 37 2.91 4.06 -7.18
C VAL A 37 1.54 3.40 -7.09
N LYS A 38 0.65 3.60 -8.08
CA LYS A 38 -0.67 2.92 -8.13
C LYS A 38 -0.52 1.40 -8.08
N ILE A 39 0.39 0.85 -8.89
CA ILE A 39 0.66 -0.60 -8.93
C ILE A 39 1.22 -1.07 -7.59
N PHE A 40 2.12 -0.30 -6.98
CA PHE A 40 2.68 -0.63 -5.68
C PHE A 40 1.61 -0.69 -4.59
N ILE A 41 0.80 0.37 -4.45
CA ILE A 41 -0.31 0.42 -3.48
C ILE A 41 -1.29 -0.72 -3.74
N TRP A 42 -1.62 -0.99 -5.00
CA TRP A 42 -2.48 -2.12 -5.35
C TRP A 42 -1.90 -3.46 -4.87
N LYS A 43 -0.59 -3.68 -5.01
CA LYS A 43 0.08 -4.88 -4.47
C LYS A 43 0.04 -4.93 -2.95
N CYS A 44 0.18 -3.79 -2.26
CA CYS A 44 0.07 -3.70 -0.81
C CYS A 44 -1.35 -4.04 -0.33
N VAL A 45 -2.37 -3.42 -0.92
CA VAL A 45 -3.79 -3.64 -0.59
C VAL A 45 -4.23 -5.07 -0.91
N SER A 46 -3.72 -5.65 -1.99
CA SER A 46 -3.96 -7.06 -2.34
C SER A 46 -3.11 -8.02 -1.50
N ASN A 47 -2.22 -7.50 -0.65
CA ASN A 47 -1.29 -8.23 0.20
C ASN A 47 -0.43 -9.24 -0.59
N ILE A 48 0.03 -8.88 -1.80
CA ILE A 48 0.82 -9.77 -2.68
C ILE A 48 2.30 -9.40 -2.75
N LEU A 49 2.76 -8.43 -1.95
CA LEU A 49 4.18 -8.11 -1.88
C LEU A 49 4.99 -9.29 -1.31
N PRO A 50 6.22 -9.51 -1.80
CA PRO A 50 7.08 -10.58 -1.33
C PRO A 50 7.74 -10.21 0.00
N THR A 51 6.96 -10.11 1.08
CA THR A 51 7.51 -10.00 2.44
C THR A 51 8.07 -11.33 2.91
N LYS A 52 9.00 -11.33 3.89
CA LYS A 52 9.52 -12.59 4.44
C LYS A 52 8.41 -13.48 5.01
N ASP A 53 7.34 -12.93 5.61
CA ASP A 53 6.18 -13.73 6.01
C ASP A 53 5.53 -14.50 4.84
N ARG A 54 5.38 -13.84 3.69
CA ARG A 54 4.80 -14.45 2.49
C ARG A 54 5.74 -15.48 1.87
N LEU A 55 7.04 -15.15 1.81
CA LEU A 55 8.07 -16.03 1.24
C LEU A 55 8.24 -17.31 2.06
N ARG A 56 8.15 -17.23 3.40
CA ARG A 56 8.19 -18.39 4.31
C ARG A 56 7.18 -19.49 3.96
N ARG A 57 6.06 -19.12 3.33
CA ARG A 57 5.01 -20.09 2.93
C ARG A 57 5.38 -20.88 1.68
N ARG A 58 6.38 -20.43 0.92
CA ARG A 58 6.80 -21.03 -0.35
C ARG A 58 8.20 -21.64 -0.27
N VAL A 59 9.07 -21.08 0.55
CA VAL A 59 10.46 -21.51 0.75
C VAL A 59 10.82 -21.49 2.23
N VAL A 60 11.74 -22.36 2.65
CA VAL A 60 12.27 -22.35 4.00
C VAL A 60 13.18 -21.13 4.16
N LEU A 61 12.72 -20.12 4.89
CA LEU A 61 13.56 -18.99 5.29
C LEU A 61 14.09 -19.23 6.70
N LEU A 62 15.42 -19.11 6.85
CA LEU A 62 16.10 -19.23 8.14
C LEU A 62 15.94 -17.97 9.00
N ASP A 63 15.71 -16.82 8.37
CA ASP A 63 15.50 -15.54 9.03
C ASP A 63 14.20 -14.88 8.54
N SER A 64 13.33 -14.52 9.48
CA SER A 64 12.08 -13.80 9.23
C SER A 64 12.08 -12.36 9.73
N ASN A 65 13.20 -11.88 10.27
CA ASN A 65 13.27 -10.53 10.84
C ASN A 65 13.18 -9.46 9.75
N CYS A 66 12.53 -8.34 10.07
CA CYS A 66 12.42 -7.17 9.22
C CYS A 66 13.78 -6.68 8.73
N VAL A 67 13.92 -6.44 7.42
CA VAL A 67 15.19 -5.96 6.86
C VAL A 67 15.60 -4.59 7.41
N LEU A 68 14.65 -3.79 7.89
CA LEU A 68 14.88 -2.42 8.33
C LEU A 68 15.31 -2.32 9.79
N CYS A 69 14.60 -3.00 10.71
CA CYS A 69 14.87 -2.90 12.15
C CYS A 69 15.51 -4.15 12.75
N GLN A 70 15.47 -5.29 12.06
CA GLN A 70 15.97 -6.60 12.53
C GLN A 70 15.42 -7.09 13.88
N ASN A 71 14.38 -6.45 14.43
CA ASN A 71 13.91 -6.67 15.80
C ASN A 71 12.54 -7.38 15.89
N ALA A 72 11.81 -7.47 14.77
CA ALA A 72 10.51 -8.15 14.70
C ALA A 72 10.36 -8.84 13.34
N ASN A 73 9.39 -9.76 13.22
CA ASN A 73 9.13 -10.45 11.96
C ASN A 73 8.64 -9.48 10.87
N GLU A 74 9.10 -9.70 9.65
CA GLU A 74 8.67 -8.91 8.50
C GLU A 74 7.32 -9.40 7.96
N ASP A 75 6.30 -8.61 8.22
CA ASP A 75 5.07 -8.61 7.46
C ASP A 75 4.81 -7.23 6.84
N LEU A 76 3.71 -7.11 6.11
CA LEU A 76 3.39 -5.89 5.38
C LEU A 76 3.04 -4.73 6.31
N LEU A 77 2.39 -4.99 7.44
CA LEU A 77 2.06 -3.95 8.42
C LEU A 77 3.32 -3.46 9.13
N HIS A 78 4.15 -4.38 9.60
CA HIS A 78 5.40 -4.05 10.24
C HIS A 78 6.30 -3.26 9.28
N LEU A 79 6.51 -3.75 8.06
CA LEU A 79 7.41 -3.10 7.10
C LEU A 79 7.01 -1.66 6.80
N PHE A 80 5.71 -1.34 6.71
CA PHE A 80 5.25 0.01 6.34
C PHE A 80 4.80 0.88 7.52
N LEU A 81 4.33 0.31 8.63
CA LEU A 81 3.61 1.06 9.67
C LEU A 81 4.17 0.88 11.08
N ASP A 82 4.58 -0.32 11.47
CA ASP A 82 5.01 -0.58 12.86
C ASP A 82 6.53 -0.61 13.03
N CYS A 83 7.29 -0.75 11.95
CA CYS A 83 8.75 -0.74 12.00
C CYS A 83 9.22 0.64 12.49
N PRO A 84 10.07 0.71 13.53
CA PRO A 84 10.57 1.98 14.05
C PRO A 84 11.17 2.89 12.97
N PHE A 85 11.88 2.30 11.99
CA PHE A 85 12.41 3.03 10.84
C PHE A 85 11.29 3.66 9.99
N SER A 86 10.27 2.88 9.64
CA SER A 86 9.13 3.35 8.85
C SER A 86 8.30 4.37 9.61
N CYS A 87 8.09 4.19 10.92
CA CYS A 87 7.45 5.17 11.80
C CYS A 87 8.19 6.52 11.76
N SER A 88 9.51 6.50 11.92
CA SER A 88 10.34 7.71 11.84
C SER A 88 10.24 8.37 10.47
N LEU A 89 10.20 7.59 9.39
CA LEU A 89 9.99 8.12 8.05
C LEU A 89 8.65 8.84 7.94
N TRP A 90 7.53 8.22 8.35
CA TRP A 90 6.21 8.85 8.34
C TRP A 90 6.14 10.13 9.17
N PHE A 91 6.75 10.13 10.35
CA PHE A 91 6.81 11.29 11.22
C PHE A 91 7.63 12.44 10.62
N SER A 92 8.70 12.13 9.89
CA SER A 92 9.55 13.14 9.23
C SER A 92 8.89 13.84 8.03
N THR A 93 7.74 13.34 7.55
CA THR A 93 7.04 13.93 6.41
C THR A 93 6.25 15.16 6.83
N PRO A 94 5.89 16.06 5.89
CA PRO A 94 4.99 17.18 6.17
C PRO A 94 3.61 16.78 6.71
N LEU A 95 3.26 15.50 6.64
CA LEU A 95 2.00 14.95 7.14
C LEU A 95 2.05 14.63 8.63
N ASN A 96 3.25 14.56 9.22
CA ASN A 96 3.50 14.27 10.63
C ASN A 96 2.69 13.06 11.15
N MET A 97 2.69 11.98 10.35
CA MET A 97 1.81 10.85 10.58
C MET A 97 2.39 9.92 11.66
N CYS A 98 1.58 9.65 12.69
CA CYS A 98 1.85 8.64 13.69
C CYS A 98 1.12 7.34 13.31
N THR A 99 1.84 6.40 12.70
CA THR A 99 1.27 5.14 12.19
C THR A 99 0.91 4.13 13.28
N THR A 100 1.60 4.16 14.42
CA THR A 100 1.41 3.26 15.57
C THR A 100 0.28 3.68 16.50
N ARG A 101 -0.44 4.77 16.20
CA ARG A 101 -1.53 5.28 17.04
C ARG A 101 -2.70 4.30 17.14
N TYR A 102 -2.93 3.49 16.12
CA TYR A 102 -4.05 2.56 16.03
C TYR A 102 -3.55 1.14 15.73
N PRO A 103 -4.16 0.10 16.32
CA PRO A 103 -3.83 -1.28 16.00
C PRO A 103 -4.46 -1.65 14.65
N TRP A 104 -3.69 -1.53 13.57
CA TRP A 104 -4.14 -1.93 12.24
C TRP A 104 -4.09 -3.45 12.08
N THR A 105 -5.14 -4.03 11.49
CA THR A 105 -5.17 -5.48 11.21
C THR A 105 -4.74 -5.81 9.77
N SER A 106 -4.77 -4.82 8.89
CA SER A 106 -4.28 -4.95 7.52
C SER A 106 -3.88 -3.60 6.91
N PHE A 107 -2.98 -3.62 5.94
CA PHE A 107 -2.61 -2.42 5.19
C PHE A 107 -3.81 -1.80 4.46
N LYS A 108 -4.75 -2.64 4.00
CA LYS A 108 -5.99 -2.18 3.35
C LYS A 108 -6.84 -1.34 4.29
N GLU A 109 -6.95 -1.74 5.55
CA GLU A 109 -7.68 -1.00 6.58
C GLU A 109 -7.04 0.37 6.82
N TRP A 110 -5.73 0.38 7.08
CA TRP A 110 -4.95 1.61 7.23
C TRP A 110 -5.12 2.55 6.02
N TRP A 111 -4.92 2.01 4.81
CA TRP A 111 -5.03 2.77 3.57
C TRP A 111 -6.42 3.38 3.39
N THR A 112 -7.47 2.62 3.67
CA THR A 112 -8.86 3.09 3.56
C THR A 112 -9.16 4.18 4.58
N HIS A 113 -8.67 4.04 5.81
CA HIS A 113 -8.80 5.07 6.84
C HIS A 113 -8.10 6.37 6.40
N VAL A 114 -6.83 6.29 6.04
CA VAL A 114 -6.02 7.45 5.69
C VAL A 114 -6.56 8.18 4.46
N THR A 115 -6.93 7.44 3.41
CA THR A 115 -7.55 8.04 2.20
C THR A 115 -8.86 8.75 2.51
N THR A 116 -9.68 8.20 3.42
CA THR A 116 -10.95 8.81 3.84
C THR A 116 -10.70 10.09 4.63
N GLN A 117 -9.73 10.09 5.54
CA GLN A 117 -9.34 11.27 6.31
C GLN A 117 -8.85 12.41 5.41
N PHE A 118 -7.94 12.13 4.46
CA PHE A 118 -7.45 13.17 3.54
C PHE A 118 -8.54 13.76 2.64
N LYS A 119 -9.48 12.93 2.20
CA LYS A 119 -10.67 13.40 1.44
C LYS A 119 -11.58 14.27 2.30
N ALA A 120 -11.84 13.87 3.55
CA ALA A 120 -12.66 14.64 4.49
C ALA A 120 -12.05 16.01 4.81
N MET A 121 -10.71 16.10 4.85
CA MET A 121 -9.97 17.35 5.06
C MET A 121 -9.80 18.21 3.80
N GLY A 122 -10.29 17.77 2.63
CA GLY A 122 -10.11 18.48 1.36
C GLY A 122 -8.65 18.57 0.88
N CYS A 123 -7.78 17.71 1.41
CA CYS A 123 -6.34 17.74 1.19
C CYS A 123 -5.89 16.67 0.19
N GLU A 124 -6.50 16.63 -1.00
CA GLU A 124 -6.16 15.62 -2.03
C GLU A 124 -4.69 15.70 -2.47
N GLU A 125 -4.09 16.89 -2.47
CA GLU A 125 -2.66 17.07 -2.77
C GLU A 125 -1.75 16.39 -1.74
N ASN A 126 -2.18 16.31 -0.48
CA ASN A 126 -1.43 15.63 0.57
C ASN A 126 -1.52 14.11 0.42
N PHE A 127 -2.65 13.61 -0.10
CA PHE A 127 -2.81 12.20 -0.42
C PHE A 127 -1.85 11.75 -1.53
N ASP A 128 -1.71 12.54 -2.61
CA ASP A 128 -0.79 12.20 -3.69
C ASP A 128 0.68 12.20 -3.21
N LYS A 129 1.05 13.18 -2.36
CA LYS A 129 2.39 13.23 -1.74
C LYS A 129 2.64 12.05 -0.81
N MET A 130 1.66 11.70 0.04
CA MET A 130 1.74 10.55 0.93
C MET A 130 1.95 9.25 0.16
N ALA A 131 1.14 9.07 -0.89
CA ALA A 131 1.17 7.88 -1.72
C ALA A 131 2.51 7.74 -2.45
N CYS A 132 3.19 8.83 -2.82
CA CYS A 132 4.51 8.79 -3.44
C CYS A 132 5.64 8.37 -2.48
N LEU A 133 5.40 8.34 -1.18
CA LEU A 133 6.35 7.83 -0.18
C LEU A 133 6.30 6.30 -0.03
N LEU A 134 5.35 5.66 -0.71
CA LEU A 134 5.19 4.21 -0.83
C LEU A 134 5.75 3.73 -2.17
#